data_AF-A0A3B3XKF8-F1
#
_entry.id   AF-A0A3B3XKF8-F1
#
_cell.length_a   1.000
_cell.length_b   1.000
_cell.length_c   1.000
_cell.angle_alpha   90.00
_cell.angle_beta   90.00
_cell.angle_gamma   90.00
#
_symmetry.space_group_name_H-M   'P 1'
#
loop_
_entity.id
_entity.type
_entity.pdbx_description
1 polymer ?
#
loop_
_entity_poly.entity_id
_entity_poly.type
_entity_poly.pdbx_seq_one_letter_code
_entity_poly.pdbx_strand_id
1 'polypeptide(L)'
;MQGVQALNPSSQTFLKDEAVFLLATAYDSNIENLKHELHQVRVLLEKKKRKKECPTTLMEMTQWLDQYQDVFCELFRLCKIAVVLPVSSASCERSFSTLRVIKTYLRSVMTETRLSSLAVLSIESKRTKSLDLDQFVKRFAMQHGNRRIKLI
;
A
#
# COMPACT_ATOMS: atom_id res chain seq x y z
N MET A 1 4.24 13.13 9.21
CA MET A 1 4.76 12.05 10.08
C MET A 1 6.27 11.97 9.95
N GLN A 2 7.02 12.37 10.97
CA GLN A 2 8.49 12.41 10.94
C GLN A 2 9.13 11.01 10.77
N GLY A 3 8.47 9.96 11.27
CA GLY A 3 8.97 8.58 11.14
C GLY A 3 8.98 8.04 9.71
N VAL A 4 7.93 8.30 8.90
CA VAL A 4 7.90 7.88 7.48
C VAL A 4 8.96 8.61 6.66
N GLN A 5 9.20 9.89 7.00
CA GLN A 5 10.27 10.68 6.40
C GLN A 5 11.67 10.14 6.75
N ALA A 6 11.83 9.47 7.90
CA ALA A 6 13.12 8.89 8.29
C ALA A 6 13.55 7.71 7.42
N LEU A 7 12.61 7.08 6.72
CA LEU A 7 12.89 5.97 5.79
C LEU A 7 13.04 6.44 4.34
N ASN A 8 12.83 7.73 4.04
CA ASN A 8 12.95 8.26 2.68
C ASN A 8 14.36 8.83 2.43
N PRO A 9 15.13 8.30 1.45
CA PRO A 9 16.47 8.78 1.11
C PRO A 9 16.56 10.27 0.76
N SER A 10 15.48 10.86 0.24
CA SER A 10 15.40 12.28 -0.10
C SER A 10 15.12 13.20 1.10
N SER A 11 14.87 12.65 2.28
CA SER A 11 14.52 13.43 3.48
C SER A 11 15.74 13.88 4.28
N GLN A 12 15.63 15.06 4.90
CA GLN A 12 16.63 15.56 5.86
C GLN A 12 16.72 14.72 7.15
N THR A 13 15.72 13.87 7.41
CA THR A 13 15.66 12.96 8.58
C THR A 13 16.07 11.53 8.26
N PHE A 14 16.59 11.28 7.05
CA PHE A 14 16.92 9.94 6.58
C PHE A 14 17.85 9.18 7.55
N LEU A 15 17.41 7.99 7.94
CA LEU A 15 18.07 7.07 8.86
C LEU A 15 18.46 7.67 10.21
N LYS A 16 17.82 8.74 10.70
CA LYS A 16 18.06 9.24 12.07
C LYS A 16 17.48 8.26 13.09
N ASP A 17 18.32 7.85 14.04
CA ASP A 17 18.00 6.82 15.04
C ASP A 17 16.72 7.16 15.81
N GLU A 18 16.56 8.40 16.26
CA GLU A 18 15.38 8.87 16.99
C GLU A 18 14.06 8.66 16.21
N ALA A 19 14.04 9.05 14.93
CA ALA A 19 12.82 9.01 14.12
C ALA A 19 12.49 7.59 13.64
N VAL A 20 13.51 6.75 13.42
CA VAL A 20 13.31 5.34 13.08
C VAL A 20 12.85 4.54 14.30
N PHE A 21 13.41 4.78 15.49
CA PHE A 21 12.99 4.10 16.72
C PHE A 21 11.57 4.47 17.14
N LEU A 22 11.14 5.72 16.95
CA LEU A 22 9.74 6.10 17.17
C LEU A 22 8.75 5.33 16.27
N LEU A 23 9.16 5.00 15.04
CA LEU A 23 8.33 4.18 14.15
C LEU A 23 8.42 2.71 14.53
N ALA A 24 9.61 2.22 14.92
CA ALA A 24 9.82 0.86 15.38
C ALA A 24 9.01 0.52 16.65
N THR A 25 8.96 1.43 17.62
CA THR A 25 8.14 1.27 18.84
C THR A 25 6.65 1.26 18.52
N ALA A 26 6.20 2.09 17.57
CA ALA A 26 4.80 2.13 17.17
C ALA A 26 4.32 0.84 16.46
N TYR A 27 5.22 0.11 15.79
CA TYR A 27 4.90 -1.13 15.06
C TYR A 27 5.47 -2.40 15.70
N ASP A 28 5.89 -2.31 16.97
CA ASP A 28 6.41 -3.44 17.75
C ASP A 28 7.51 -4.21 17.00
N SER A 29 8.54 -3.46 16.58
CA SER A 29 9.70 -3.98 15.85
C SER A 29 10.90 -4.14 16.80
N ASN A 30 11.78 -5.12 16.55
CA ASN A 30 12.91 -5.38 17.43
C ASN A 30 13.98 -4.30 17.29
N ILE A 31 14.08 -3.41 18.29
CA ILE A 31 14.96 -2.24 18.30
C ILE A 31 16.45 -2.63 18.26
N GLU A 32 16.82 -3.73 18.92
CA GLU A 32 18.22 -4.18 18.98
C GLU A 32 18.68 -4.71 17.63
N ASN A 33 17.87 -5.55 16.96
CA ASN A 33 18.17 -5.99 15.59
C ASN A 33 18.21 -4.80 14.62
N LEU A 34 17.24 -3.89 14.74
CA LEU A 34 17.14 -2.71 13.89
C LEU A 34 18.36 -1.78 14.00
N LYS A 35 18.94 -1.60 15.20
CA LYS A 35 20.19 -0.83 15.38
C LYS A 35 21.35 -1.40 14.54
N HIS A 36 21.52 -2.72 14.59
CA HIS A 36 22.58 -3.40 13.83
C HIS A 36 22.32 -3.31 12.32
N GLU A 37 21.08 -3.52 11.89
CA GLU A 37 20.66 -3.37 10.50
C GLU A 37 20.89 -1.93 9.98
N LEU A 38 20.52 -0.92 10.76
CA LEU A 38 20.70 0.49 10.40
C LEU A 38 22.17 0.84 10.19
N HIS A 39 23.05 0.37 11.08
CA HIS A 39 24.49 0.59 10.94
C HIS A 39 25.03 -0.05 9.64
N GLN A 40 24.65 -1.29 9.36
CA GLN A 40 25.06 -2.01 8.14
C GLN A 40 24.54 -1.31 6.87
N VAL A 41 23.28 -0.90 6.87
CA VAL A 41 22.66 -0.20 5.73
C VAL A 41 23.29 1.16 5.47
N ARG A 42 23.65 1.93 6.51
CA ARG A 42 24.41 3.18 6.35
C ARG A 42 25.73 2.94 5.62
N VAL A 43 26.49 1.92 6.02
CA VAL A 43 27.76 1.56 5.37
C VAL A 43 27.55 1.13 3.92
N LEU A 44 26.52 0.34 3.63
CA LEU A 44 26.19 -0.09 2.27
C LEU A 44 25.77 1.08 1.38
N LEU A 45 25.01 2.04 1.91
CA LEU A 45 24.60 3.23 1.19
C LEU A 45 25.78 4.15 0.86
N GLU A 46 26.73 4.32 1.80
CA GLU A 46 27.97 5.08 1.54
C GLU A 46 28.82 4.41 0.43
N LYS A 47 28.89 3.08 0.42
CA LYS A 47 29.54 2.33 -0.69
C LYS A 47 28.82 2.53 -2.02
N LYS A 48 27.49 2.61 -2.01
CA LYS A 48 26.66 2.78 -3.23
C LYS A 48 26.68 4.22 -3.76
N LYS A 49 26.79 5.21 -2.86
CA LYS A 49 26.98 6.63 -3.22
C LYS A 49 28.24 6.87 -4.02
N ARG A 50 29.33 6.13 -3.70
CA ARG A 50 30.57 6.14 -4.50
C ARG A 50 30.38 5.59 -5.92
N LYS A 51 29.39 4.72 -6.12
CA LYS A 51 29.02 4.15 -7.43
C LYS A 51 27.93 4.95 -8.16
N LYS A 52 27.47 6.08 -7.62
CA LYS A 52 26.38 6.95 -8.15
C LYS A 52 25.00 6.29 -8.27
N GLU A 53 24.76 5.15 -7.61
CA GLU A 53 23.46 4.45 -7.65
C GLU A 53 22.71 4.59 -6.31
N CYS A 54 22.41 5.81 -5.89
CA CYS A 54 21.60 6.00 -4.68
C CYS A 54 20.11 5.89 -5.02
N PRO A 55 19.31 5.08 -4.29
CA PRO A 55 17.86 5.15 -4.42
C PRO A 55 17.42 6.55 -4.00
N THR A 56 16.62 7.20 -4.85
CA THR A 56 16.12 8.57 -4.62
C THR A 56 14.74 8.53 -3.95
N THR A 57 13.98 7.45 -4.19
CA THR A 57 12.61 7.28 -3.70
C THR A 57 12.53 6.16 -2.66
N LEU A 58 11.59 6.28 -1.69
CA LEU A 58 11.26 5.22 -0.74
C LEU A 58 10.98 3.88 -1.44
N MET A 59 10.29 3.90 -2.58
CA MET A 59 9.97 2.71 -3.36
C MET A 59 11.23 2.03 -3.95
N GLU A 60 12.18 2.81 -4.45
CA GLU A 60 13.47 2.29 -4.94
C GLU A 60 14.29 1.71 -3.78
N MET A 61 14.24 2.35 -2.61
CA MET A 61 14.87 1.81 -1.40
C MET A 61 14.23 0.48 -0.98
N THR A 62 12.90 0.38 -1.03
CA THR A 62 12.20 -0.87 -0.69
C THR A 62 12.51 -1.99 -1.68
N GLN A 63 12.59 -1.70 -2.98
CA GLN A 63 12.96 -2.66 -4.01
C GLN A 63 14.42 -3.12 -3.87
N TRP A 64 15.31 -2.21 -3.46
CA TRP A 64 16.69 -2.57 -3.19
C TRP A 64 16.83 -3.46 -1.96
N LEU A 65 16.09 -3.17 -0.88
CA LEU A 65 16.09 -3.98 0.34
C LEU A 65 15.44 -5.36 0.14
N ASP A 66 14.53 -5.51 -0.84
CA ASP A 66 13.88 -6.78 -1.17
C ASP A 66 14.89 -7.89 -1.48
N GLN A 67 16.01 -7.54 -2.13
CA GLN A 67 17.11 -8.47 -2.45
C GLN A 67 17.85 -8.98 -1.20
N TYR A 68 17.69 -8.32 -0.06
CA TYR A 68 18.39 -8.59 1.20
C TYR A 68 17.40 -8.77 2.36
N GLN A 69 16.18 -9.21 2.07
CA GLN A 69 15.10 -9.31 3.05
C GLN A 69 15.45 -10.17 4.27
N ASP A 70 16.32 -11.19 4.10
CA ASP A 70 16.74 -12.09 5.19
C ASP A 70 17.78 -11.46 6.12
N VAL A 71 18.48 -10.42 5.66
CA VAL A 71 19.53 -9.72 6.40
C VAL A 71 19.00 -8.45 7.06
N PHE A 72 18.01 -7.80 6.44
CA PHE A 72 17.42 -6.54 6.89
C PHE A 72 15.93 -6.68 7.17
N CYS A 73 15.55 -7.67 7.98
CA CYS A 73 14.17 -8.04 8.24
C CYS A 73 13.35 -6.88 8.83
N GLU A 74 13.88 -6.23 9.87
CA GLU A 74 13.15 -5.18 10.59
C GLU A 74 13.07 -3.90 9.75
N LEU A 75 14.18 -3.50 9.14
CA LEU A 75 14.18 -2.32 8.27
C LEU A 75 13.28 -2.51 7.06
N PHE A 76 13.32 -3.69 6.43
CA PHE A 76 12.46 -3.99 5.28
C PHE A 76 10.98 -4.00 5.68
N ARG A 77 10.64 -4.54 6.85
CA ARG A 77 9.28 -4.48 7.41
C ARG A 77 8.81 -3.04 7.60
N LEU A 78 9.63 -2.20 8.22
CA LEU A 78 9.31 -0.77 8.44
C LEU A 78 9.16 -0.01 7.12
N CYS A 79 10.04 -0.28 6.16
CA CYS A 79 9.97 0.27 4.80
C CYS A 79 8.66 -0.12 4.08
N LYS A 80 8.25 -1.39 4.16
CA LYS A 80 6.96 -1.84 3.60
C LYS A 80 5.77 -1.13 4.25
N ILE A 81 5.78 -1.02 5.57
CA ILE A 81 4.74 -0.29 6.31
C ILE A 81 4.69 1.17 5.86
N ALA A 82 5.86 1.82 5.73
CA ALA A 82 5.96 3.20 5.28
C ALA A 82 5.42 3.44 3.86
N VAL A 83 5.58 2.47 2.94
CA VAL A 83 5.02 2.52 1.59
C VAL A 83 3.49 2.35 1.60
N VAL A 84 2.97 1.49 2.48
CA VAL A 84 1.53 1.22 2.61
C VAL A 84 0.79 2.34 3.35
N LEU A 85 1.49 3.04 4.25
CA LEU A 85 0.91 4.17 4.97
C LEU A 85 0.49 5.25 3.98
N PRO A 86 -0.79 5.66 3.97
CA PRO A 86 -1.25 6.73 3.11
C PRO A 86 -0.60 8.03 3.60
N VAL A 87 0.44 8.49 2.90
CA VAL A 87 1.10 9.77 3.17
C VAL A 87 0.18 10.95 2.81
N SER A 88 -0.86 10.70 2.02
CA SER A 88 -1.84 11.71 1.57
C SER A 88 -3.29 11.24 1.69
N SER A 89 -4.19 12.19 1.87
CA SER A 89 -5.65 11.99 1.79
C SER A 89 -6.14 11.72 0.36
N ALA A 90 -5.29 11.89 -0.66
CA ALA A 90 -5.68 11.81 -2.07
C ALA A 90 -6.33 10.46 -2.45
N SER A 91 -5.91 9.36 -1.83
CA SER A 91 -6.54 8.05 -2.06
C SER A 91 -7.97 8.01 -1.49
N CYS A 92 -8.16 8.54 -0.28
CA CYS A 92 -9.48 8.66 0.33
C CYS A 92 -10.37 9.61 -0.47
N GLU A 93 -9.85 10.77 -0.88
CA GLU A 93 -10.56 11.75 -1.72
C GLU A 93 -10.99 11.15 -3.07
N ARG A 94 -10.12 10.35 -3.70
CA ARG A 94 -10.45 9.60 -4.92
C ARG A 94 -11.61 8.64 -4.66
N SER A 95 -11.55 7.85 -3.58
CA SER A 95 -12.64 6.94 -3.20
C SER A 95 -13.96 7.70 -2.94
N PHE A 96 -13.94 8.79 -2.19
CA PHE A 96 -15.13 9.62 -1.95
C PHE A 96 -15.66 10.28 -3.22
N SER A 97 -14.78 10.70 -4.13
CA SER A 97 -15.16 11.21 -5.45
C SER A 97 -15.89 10.14 -6.27
N THR A 98 -15.36 8.91 -6.33
CA THR A 98 -16.05 7.80 -7.00
C THR A 98 -17.40 7.47 -6.38
N LEU A 99 -17.49 7.45 -5.05
CA LEU A 99 -18.75 7.26 -4.32
C LEU A 99 -19.78 8.35 -4.67
N ARG A 100 -19.34 9.61 -4.74
CA ARG A 100 -20.19 10.74 -5.13
C ARG A 100 -20.71 10.58 -6.56
N VAL A 101 -19.86 10.15 -7.49
CA VAL A 101 -20.26 9.88 -8.88
C VAL A 101 -21.31 8.77 -8.93
N ILE A 102 -21.10 7.65 -8.23
CA ILE A 102 -22.07 6.54 -8.19
C ILE A 102 -23.42 7.01 -7.64
N LYS A 103 -23.43 7.71 -6.50
CA LYS A 103 -24.67 8.23 -5.88
C LYS A 103 -25.38 9.25 -6.77
N THR A 104 -24.63 10.15 -7.40
CA THR A 104 -25.19 11.23 -8.22
C THR A 104 -25.71 10.72 -9.56
N TYR A 105 -24.98 9.80 -10.21
CA TYR A 105 -25.37 9.21 -11.48
C TYR A 105 -26.64 8.37 -11.37
N LEU A 106 -26.73 7.51 -10.34
CA LEU A 106 -27.87 6.61 -10.18
C LEU A 106 -29.10 7.29 -9.56
N ARG A 107 -28.95 8.45 -8.89
CA ARG A 107 -30.01 9.16 -8.14
C ARG A 107 -30.92 8.23 -7.30
N SER A 108 -30.39 7.09 -6.85
CA SER A 108 -31.17 6.02 -6.25
C SER A 108 -30.93 5.93 -4.75
N VAL A 109 -31.99 5.81 -3.96
CA VAL A 109 -31.88 5.23 -2.63
C VAL A 109 -31.47 3.78 -2.80
N MET A 110 -30.31 3.41 -2.27
CA MET A 110 -29.79 2.03 -2.30
C MET A 110 -29.20 1.68 -0.94
N THR A 111 -29.11 0.38 -0.68
CA THR A 111 -28.51 -0.13 0.55
C THR A 111 -27.00 0.13 0.58
N GLU A 112 -26.45 0.31 1.78
CA GLU A 112 -25.01 0.50 1.99
C GLU A 112 -24.18 -0.69 1.46
N THR A 113 -24.73 -1.91 1.53
CA THR A 113 -24.08 -3.12 0.99
C THR A 113 -23.91 -3.06 -0.53
N ARG A 114 -24.94 -2.61 -1.25
CA ARG A 114 -24.88 -2.44 -2.71
C ARG A 114 -23.96 -1.29 -3.10
N LEU A 115 -24.03 -0.16 -2.39
CA LEU A 115 -23.15 0.98 -2.62
C LEU A 115 -21.67 0.58 -2.44
N SER A 116 -21.35 -0.09 -1.33
CA SER A 116 -19.99 -0.54 -1.04
C SER A 116 -19.46 -1.47 -2.13
N SER A 117 -20.27 -2.43 -2.57
CA SER A 117 -19.91 -3.34 -3.67
C SER A 117 -19.62 -2.61 -4.98
N LEU A 118 -20.48 -1.64 -5.36
CA LEU A 118 -20.28 -0.83 -6.57
C LEU A 118 -19.06 0.10 -6.46
N ALA A 119 -18.79 0.62 -5.27
CA ALA A 119 -17.62 1.46 -5.01
C ALA A 119 -16.33 0.68 -5.24
N VAL A 120 -16.22 -0.53 -4.71
CA VAL A 120 -15.05 -1.41 -4.92
C VAL A 120 -14.85 -1.67 -6.42
N LEU A 121 -15.91 -2.03 -7.14
CA LEU A 121 -15.83 -2.29 -8.59
C LEU A 121 -15.38 -1.06 -9.39
N SER A 122 -15.77 0.14 -8.94
CA SER A 122 -15.46 1.41 -9.60
C SER A 122 -14.05 1.91 -9.28
N ILE A 123 -13.61 1.78 -8.02
CA ILE A 123 -12.24 2.13 -7.59
C ILE A 123 -11.25 1.20 -8.31
N GLU A 124 -11.52 -0.11 -8.31
CA GLU A 124 -10.71 -1.13 -8.98
C GLU A 124 -11.11 -1.35 -10.45
N SER A 125 -11.61 -0.31 -11.13
CA SER A 125 -12.16 -0.42 -12.49
C SER A 125 -11.25 -1.10 -13.50
N LYS A 126 -9.92 -0.94 -13.38
CA LYS A 126 -8.94 -1.63 -14.24
C LYS A 126 -9.04 -3.15 -14.08
N ARG A 127 -9.09 -3.64 -12.85
CA ARG A 127 -9.22 -5.07 -12.55
C ARG A 127 -10.61 -5.56 -12.90
N THR A 128 -11.65 -4.78 -12.60
CA THR A 128 -13.04 -5.12 -12.95
C THR A 128 -13.21 -5.32 -14.46
N LYS A 129 -12.62 -4.45 -15.28
CA LYS A 129 -12.67 -4.58 -16.75
C LYS A 129 -11.88 -5.77 -17.29
N SER A 130 -10.92 -6.29 -16.53
CA SER A 130 -10.16 -7.49 -16.89
C SER A 130 -10.86 -8.81 -16.51
N LEU A 131 -11.99 -8.75 -15.81
CA LEU A 131 -12.76 -9.93 -15.44
C LEU A 131 -13.46 -10.53 -16.67
N ASP A 132 -13.39 -11.85 -16.79
CA ASP A 132 -14.15 -12.60 -17.79
C ASP A 132 -15.62 -12.70 -17.36
N LEU A 133 -16.47 -11.96 -18.06
CA LEU A 133 -17.91 -11.94 -17.82
C LEU A 133 -18.57 -13.29 -18.11
N ASP A 134 -18.07 -14.06 -19.08
CA ASP A 134 -18.64 -15.37 -19.41
C ASP A 134 -18.35 -16.38 -18.30
N GLN A 135 -17.13 -16.35 -17.75
CA GLN A 135 -16.79 -17.15 -16.58
C GLN A 135 -17.65 -16.74 -15.37
N PHE A 136 -17.86 -15.44 -15.16
CA PHE A 136 -18.71 -14.95 -14.08
C PHE A 136 -20.15 -15.45 -14.20
N VAL A 137 -20.75 -15.35 -15.39
CA VAL A 137 -22.12 -15.84 -15.67
C VAL A 137 -22.21 -17.35 -15.42
N LYS A 138 -21.23 -18.13 -15.87
CA LYS A 138 -21.18 -19.58 -15.62
C LYS A 138 -21.12 -19.90 -14.13
N ARG A 139 -20.25 -19.23 -13.36
CA ARG A 139 -20.13 -19.41 -11.90
C ARG A 139 -21.42 -19.02 -11.18
N PHE A 140 -22.02 -17.90 -11.56
CA PHE A 140 -23.28 -17.44 -11.00
C PHE A 140 -24.41 -18.44 -11.26
N ALA A 141 -24.52 -18.96 -12.49
CA ALA A 141 -25.51 -19.97 -12.86
C ALA A 141 -25.31 -21.32 -12.15
N MET A 142 -24.07 -21.70 -11.84
CA MET A 142 -23.77 -22.90 -11.05
C MET A 142 -24.17 -22.74 -9.58
N GLN A 143 -23.96 -21.55 -8.99
CA GLN A 143 -24.27 -21.29 -7.58
C GLN A 143 -25.75 -20.98 -7.34
N HIS A 144 -26.39 -20.24 -8.25
CA HIS A 144 -27.81 -20.01 -8.21
C HIS A 144 -28.50 -21.03 -9.12
N GLY A 145 -29.05 -22.10 -8.53
CA GLY A 145 -29.90 -23.08 -9.22
C GLY A 145 -31.20 -22.50 -9.84
N ASN A 146 -31.35 -21.17 -9.89
CA ASN A 146 -32.46 -20.45 -10.48
C ASN A 146 -32.01 -19.68 -11.72
N ARG A 147 -32.64 -19.96 -12.86
CA ARG A 147 -32.42 -19.29 -14.16
C ARG A 147 -32.93 -17.83 -14.21
N ARG A 148 -33.43 -17.28 -13.10
CA ARG A 148 -34.01 -15.93 -13.03
C ARG A 148 -33.33 -15.14 -11.92
N ILE A 149 -32.83 -13.95 -12.26
CA ILE A 149 -32.35 -12.96 -11.29
C ILE A 149 -33.59 -12.41 -10.58
N LYS A 150 -33.78 -12.76 -9.30
CA LYS A 150 -34.75 -12.05 -8.45
C LYS A 150 -34.12 -10.71 -8.08
N LEU A 151 -34.48 -9.66 -8.83
CA LEU A 151 -34.25 -8.29 -8.42
C LEU A 151 -35.26 -8.00 -7.31
N ILE A 152 -34.80 -8.03 -6.06
CA ILE A 152 -35.54 -7.52 -4.90
C ILE A 152 -35.36 -6.01 -4.86
#